data_AF-A0A7L4NNV1-F1
#
_entry.id   AF-A0A7L4NNV1-F1
#
_cell.length_a   1.000
_cell.length_b   1.000
_cell.length_c   1.000
_cell.angle_alpha   90.00
_cell.angle_beta   90.00
_cell.angle_gamma   90.00
#
_symmetry.space_group_name_H-M   'P 1'
#
loop_
_entity.id
_entity.type
_entity.pdbx_description
1 polymer ?
#
loop_
_entity_poly.entity_id
_entity_poly.type
_entity_poly.pdbx_seq_one_letter_code
_entity_poly.pdbx_strand_id
1 'polypeptide(L)' 'SADRRPFSCSVCGKSYRHGGSLVNHRQTHQTGLFPCPGCCRRYHNRAAFRNHLRNHPR' A
#
# COMPACT_ATOMS: atom_id res chain seq x y z
N SER A 1 -14.64 -10.43 -24.31
CA SER A 1 -14.39 -11.37 -23.20
C SER A 1 -14.24 -10.60 -21.92
N ALA A 2 -15.25 -10.61 -21.05
CA ALA A 2 -15.17 -9.96 -19.75
C ALA A 2 -14.18 -10.75 -18.88
N ASP A 3 -12.94 -10.28 -18.82
CA ASP A 3 -11.97 -10.72 -17.82
C ASP A 3 -12.48 -10.24 -16.46
N ARG A 4 -13.44 -10.99 -15.92
CA ARG A 4 -14.04 -10.72 -14.62
C ARG A 4 -12.94 -10.95 -13.60
N ARG A 5 -12.28 -9.85 -13.25
CA ARG A 5 -11.40 -9.72 -12.09
C ARG A 5 -12.21 -9.12 -10.94
N PRO A 6 -13.10 -9.89 -10.28
CA PRO A 6 -13.97 -9.35 -9.25
C PRO A 6 -13.20 -8.89 -8.01
N PHE A 7 -11.92 -9.26 -7.88
CA PHE A 7 -11.09 -8.95 -6.72
C PHE A 7 -10.22 -7.73 -6.99
N SER A 8 -10.69 -6.54 -6.61
CA SER A 8 -9.96 -5.28 -6.76
C SER A 8 -9.31 -4.80 -5.47
N CYS A 9 -8.10 -4.25 -5.58
CA CYS A 9 -7.39 -3.62 -4.47
C CYS A 9 -7.91 -2.20 -4.24
N SER A 10 -8.48 -1.94 -3.06
CA SER A 10 -8.98 -0.61 -2.67
C SER A 10 -7.88 0.44 -2.50
N VAL A 11 -6.60 0.03 -2.46
CA VAL A 11 -5.45 0.93 -2.26
C VAL A 11 -4.90 1.49 -3.57
N CYS A 12 -4.89 0.69 -4.64
CA CYS A 12 -4.30 1.09 -5.92
C CYS A 12 -5.19 0.80 -7.15
N GLY A 13 -6.39 0.27 -6.95
CA GLY A 13 -7.34 -0.04 -8.03
C GLY A 13 -7.00 -1.26 -8.89
N LYS A 14 -5.90 -1.98 -8.61
CA LYS A 14 -5.53 -3.18 -9.36
C LYS A 14 -6.54 -4.31 -9.16
N SER A 15 -6.96 -4.92 -10.26
CA SER A 15 -7.95 -6.01 -10.26
C SER A 15 -7.27 -7.35 -10.53
N TYR A 16 -7.74 -8.40 -9.86
CA TYR A 16 -7.22 -9.76 -9.90
C TYR A 16 -8.34 -10.78 -10.14
N ARG A 17 -7.99 -11.90 -10.80
CA ARG A 17 -8.92 -13.00 -11.10
C ARG A 17 -9.25 -13.87 -9.88
N HIS A 18 -8.33 -13.94 -8.91
CA HIS A 18 -8.45 -14.77 -7.72
C HIS A 18 -8.24 -13.96 -6.44
N GLY A 19 -8.99 -14.30 -5.38
CA GLY A 19 -8.87 -13.67 -4.07
C GLY A 19 -7.49 -13.86 -3.43
N GLY A 20 -6.86 -15.03 -3.59
CA GLY A 20 -5.51 -15.29 -3.09
C GLY A 20 -4.45 -14.36 -3.69
N SER A 21 -4.56 -14.05 -4.99
CA SER A 21 -3.67 -13.08 -5.66
C SER A 21 -3.86 -11.67 -5.10
N LEU A 22 -5.11 -11.27 -4.82
CA LEU A 22 -5.41 -10.00 -4.15
C LEU A 22 -4.84 -9.96 -2.73
N VAL A 23 -4.96 -11.04 -1.94
CA VAL A 23 -4.42 -11.11 -0.58
C VAL A 23 -2.90 -10.99 -0.58
N ASN A 24 -2.20 -11.76 -1.42
CA ASN A 24 -0.74 -11.65 -1.56
C ASN A 24 -0.32 -10.25 -2.04
N HIS A 25 -1.05 -9.66 -2.98
CA HIS A 25 -0.82 -8.28 -3.41
C HIS A 25 -1.06 -7.26 -2.29
N ARG A 26 -2.09 -7.44 -1.45
CA ARG A 26 -2.31 -6.58 -0.27
C ARG A 26 -1.15 -6.67 0.71
N GLN A 27 -0.52 -7.84 0.83
CA GLN A 27 0.71 -8.00 1.62
C GLN A 27 1.81 -7.07 1.09
N THR A 28 1.97 -6.92 -0.23
CA THR A 28 2.98 -6.01 -0.82
C THR A 28 2.72 -4.54 -0.49
N HIS A 29 1.46 -4.13 -0.33
CA HIS A 29 1.14 -2.81 0.21
C HIS A 29 1.57 -2.66 1.67
N GLN A 30 1.43 -3.73 2.45
CA GLN A 30 1.80 -3.77 3.85
C GLN A 30 3.33 -3.83 4.06
N THR A 31 4.07 -4.47 3.14
CA THR A 31 5.55 -4.52 3.16
C THR A 31 6.18 -3.28 2.53
N GLY A 32 5.42 -2.50 1.76
CA GLY A 32 5.99 -1.58 0.78
C GLY A 32 5.64 -0.11 0.95
N LEU A 33 4.77 0.30 1.87
CA LEU A 33 4.53 1.72 2.12
C LEU A 33 4.26 1.98 3.60
N PHE A 34 5.08 2.84 4.20
CA PHE A 34 4.88 3.41 5.52
C PHE A 34 4.24 4.80 5.36
N PRO A 35 2.91 4.91 5.47
CA PRO A 35 2.22 6.19 5.43
C PRO A 35 2.46 6.96 6.73
N CYS A 36 2.68 8.27 6.62
CA CYS A 36 2.71 9.14 7.78
C CYS A 36 1.30 9.45 8.27
N PRO A 37 1.01 9.36 9.59
CA PRO A 37 -0.28 9.78 10.12
C PRO A 37 -0.40 11.31 10.23
N GLY A 38 0.73 12.03 10.26
CA GLY A 38 0.77 13.50 10.37
C GLY A 38 0.80 14.24 9.04
N CYS A 39 0.93 13.52 7.91
CA CYS A 39 0.84 14.10 6.57
C CYS A 39 0.55 13.02 5.51
N CYS A 40 0.09 13.40 4.32
CA CYS A 40 -0.22 12.45 3.24
C CYS A 40 1.00 11.81 2.54
N ARG A 41 2.19 11.82 3.16
CA ARG A 41 3.42 11.23 2.59
C ARG A 41 3.48 9.72 2.86
N ARG A 42 4.00 8.97 1.89
CA ARG A 42 4.15 7.50 1.95
C ARG A 42 5.57 7.12 1.56
N TYR A 43 6.19 6.21 2.32
CA TYR A 43 7.59 5.85 2.15
C TYR A 43 7.74 4.37 1.86
N HIS A 44 8.56 3.98 0.88
CA HIS A 44 8.71 2.57 0.51
C HIS A 44 9.67 1.78 1.40
N ASN A 45 10.37 2.47 2.29
CA ASN A 45 11.32 1.86 3.20
C ASN A 45 11.13 2.39 4.62
N ARG A 46 11.40 1.52 5.61
CA ARG A 46 11.17 1.80 7.02
C ARG A 46 12.10 2.87 7.57
N ALA A 47 13.34 2.95 7.05
CA ALA A 47 14.36 3.89 7.50
C ALA A 47 14.01 5.35 7.13
N ALA A 48 13.58 5.59 5.88
CA ALA A 48 13.12 6.86 5.35
C ALA A 48 11.85 7.32 6.04
N PHE A 49 10.92 6.40 6.34
CA PHE A 49 9.76 6.71 7.16
C PHE A 49 10.18 7.17 8.57
N ARG A 50 11.06 6.42 9.24
CA ARG A 50 11.55 6.74 10.58
C ARG A 50 12.27 8.09 10.61
N ASN A 51 13.06 8.39 9.58
CA ASN A 51 13.75 9.67 9.44
C ASN A 51 12.76 10.82 9.19
N HIS A 52 11.77 10.59 8.34
CA HIS A 52 10.71 11.56 8.09
C HIS A 52 9.92 11.92 9.35
N LEU A 53 9.58 10.95 10.20
CA LEU A 53 8.87 11.21 11.46
C LEU A 53 9.65 12.14 12.41
N ARG A 54 10.98 12.19 12.32
CA ARG A 54 11.80 13.13 13.11
C ARG A 54 11.71 14.57 12.62
N ASN A 55 11.31 14.77 11.36
CA ASN A 55 11.13 16.08 10.76
C ASN A 55 9.71 16.64 10.96
N HIS A 56 8.81 15.86 11.57
CA HIS A 56 7.53 16.41 12.00
C HIS A 56 7.76 17.30 13.24
N PRO A 57 7.46 18.61 13.16
CA PRO A 57 7.36 19.42 14.36
C PRO A 57 6.20 18.90 15.22
N ARG A 58 6.36 18.99 16.54
CA ARG A 58 5.35 18.59 17.53
C ARG A 58 4.03 19.33 17.32
#